data_AF-A0AAW0BNL4-F1
#
_entry.id   AF-A0AAW0BNL4-F1
#
_cell.length_a   1.000
_cell.length_b   1.000
_cell.length_c   1.000
_cell.angle_alpha   90.00
_cell.angle_beta   90.00
_cell.angle_gamma   90.00
#
_symmetry.space_group_name_H-M   'P 1'
#
loop_
_entity.id
_entity.type
_entity.pdbx_description
1 polymer ?
#
loop_
_entity_poly.entity_id
_entity_poly.type
_entity_poly.pdbx_seq_one_letter_code
_entity_poly.pdbx_strand_id
1 'polypeptide(L)' 'LDFKVDGNYVTNTLKDVLYTPEAANSLLSISKLDDAGGEAIFRRGWCTLVGPKGNKLATAKKIGKLYLLDVK' A
#
# COMPACT_ATOMS: atom_id res chain seq x y z
N LEU A 1 3.65 -0.61 -9.82
CA LEU A 1 4.50 -0.31 -8.66
C LEU A 1 4.83 -1.60 -7.96
N ASP A 2 6.09 -1.79 -7.61
CA ASP A 2 6.53 -3.00 -6.93
C ASP A 2 6.58 -2.74 -5.43
N PHE A 3 5.74 -3.43 -4.68
CA PHE A 3 5.67 -3.31 -3.23
C PHE A 3 6.38 -4.48 -2.56
N LYS A 4 7.09 -4.22 -1.46
CA LYS A 4 7.71 -5.28 -0.67
C LYS A 4 6.69 -5.97 0.23
N VAL A 5 6.58 -7.29 0.07
CA VAL A 5 5.67 -8.18 0.77
C VAL A 5 6.45 -9.40 1.25
N ASP A 6 6.53 -9.60 2.56
CA ASP A 6 7.18 -10.76 3.19
C ASP A 6 8.60 -11.03 2.63
N GLY A 7 9.35 -9.96 2.32
CA GLY A 7 10.72 -10.02 1.78
C GLY A 7 10.84 -10.02 0.25
N ASN A 8 9.75 -10.23 -0.48
CA ASN A 8 9.72 -10.27 -1.95
C ASN A 8 9.02 -9.03 -2.52
N TYR A 9 9.33 -8.68 -3.78
CA TYR A 9 8.61 -7.61 -4.49
C TYR A 9 7.43 -8.19 -5.26
N VAL A 10 6.27 -7.56 -5.13
CA VAL A 10 5.04 -7.90 -5.85
C VAL A 10 4.61 -6.71 -6.70
N THR A 11 4.47 -6.95 -8.01
CA THR A 11 3.99 -5.93 -8.94
C THR A 11 2.49 -5.71 -8.77
N ASN A 12 2.14 -4.47 -8.45
CA ASN A 12 0.77 -4.04 -8.26
C ASN A 12 0.42 -2.92 -9.27
N THR A 13 -0.78 -2.99 -9.82
CA THR A 13 -1.33 -1.93 -10.68
C THR A 13 -2.24 -1.05 -9.84
N LEU A 14 -1.89 0.22 -9.70
CA LEU A 14 -2.78 1.22 -9.12
C LEU A 14 -3.59 1.86 -10.25
N LYS A 15 -4.91 1.92 -10.10
CA LYS A 15 -5.83 2.56 -11.07
C LYS A 15 -6.34 3.88 -10.50
N ASP A 16 -6.49 4.87 -11.37
CA ASP A 16 -7.04 6.21 -11.03
C ASP A 16 -6.31 6.90 -9.86
N VAL A 17 -4.98 6.73 -9.81
CA VAL A 17 -4.11 7.40 -8.85
C VAL A 17 -3.17 8.36 -9.54
N LEU A 18 -2.90 9.49 -8.88
CA LEU A 18 -1.81 10.38 -9.27
C LEU A 18 -0.50 9.75 -8.77
N TYR A 19 0.30 9.19 -9.68
CA TYR A 19 1.64 8.70 -9.37
C TYR A 19 2.67 9.79 -9.68
N THR A 20 3.24 10.38 -8.63
CA THR A 20 4.30 11.40 -8.72
C THR A 20 5.59 10.84 -8.13
N PRO A 21 6.42 10.14 -8.93
CA PRO A 21 7.64 9.50 -8.43
C PRO A 21 8.65 10.50 -7.85
N GLU A 22 8.60 11.76 -8.28
CA GLU A 22 9.47 12.83 -7.76
C GLU A 22 8.90 13.56 -6.53
N ALA A 23 7.64 13.30 -6.17
CA ALA A 23 7.13 13.75 -4.88
C ALA A 23 7.69 12.81 -3.81
N ALA A 24 8.34 13.38 -2.79
CA ALA A 24 9.03 12.63 -1.74
C ALA A 24 8.19 11.53 -1.08
N ASN A 25 6.86 11.64 -1.14
CA ASN A 25 5.92 10.58 -0.75
C ASN A 25 4.65 10.68 -1.63
N SER A 26 4.24 9.59 -2.26
CA SER A 26 2.89 9.48 -2.86
C SER A 26 1.91 8.95 -1.81
N LEU A 27 0.73 9.56 -1.70
CA LEU A 27 -0.33 9.07 -0.81
C LEU A 27 -1.19 8.03 -1.52
N LEU A 28 -1.41 6.89 -0.88
CA LEU A 28 -2.36 5.89 -1.35
C LEU A 28 -3.75 6.21 -0.79
N SER A 29 -4.74 6.37 -1.68
CA SER A 29 -6.13 6.52 -1.27
C SER A 29 -6.70 5.18 -0.79
N ILE A 30 -7.05 5.10 0.50
CA ILE A 30 -7.68 3.89 1.08
C ILE A 30 -9.09 3.68 0.55
N SER A 31 -9.83 4.74 0.22
CA SER A 31 -11.17 4.59 -0.38
C SER A 31 -11.11 3.95 -1.76
N LYS A 32 -10.08 4.25 -2.57
CA LYS A 32 -9.88 3.60 -3.86
C LYS A 32 -9.49 2.11 -3.73
N LEU A 33 -8.79 1.76 -2.66
CA LEU A 33 -8.52 0.35 -2.33
C LEU A 33 -9.82 -0.38 -1.95
N ASP A 34 -10.66 0.25 -1.14
CA ASP A 34 -11.97 -0.26 -0.71
C ASP A 34 -12.95 -0.42 -1.89
N ASP A 35 -13.06 0.59 -2.76
CA ASP A 35 -13.85 0.55 -4.00
C ASP A 35 -13.44 -0.62 -4.92
N ALA A 36 -12.14 -0.99 -4.90
CA ALA A 36 -11.59 -2.11 -5.65
C ALA A 36 -11.77 -3.48 -4.95
N GLY A 37 -12.47 -3.51 -3.82
CA GLY A 37 -12.71 -4.69 -2.98
C GLY A 37 -11.53 -5.10 -2.12
N GLY A 38 -10.51 -4.26 -1.98
CA GLY A 38 -9.40 -4.47 -1.06
C GLY A 38 -9.65 -3.86 0.31
N GLU A 39 -8.73 -4.08 1.24
CA GLU A 39 -8.82 -3.53 2.59
C GLU A 39 -7.44 -3.12 3.14
N ALA A 40 -7.44 -2.19 4.08
CA ALA A 40 -6.26 -1.78 4.82
C ALA A 40 -6.41 -2.13 6.30
N ILE A 41 -5.61 -3.07 6.79
CA ILE A 41 -5.66 -3.58 8.16
C ILE A 41 -4.57 -2.91 8.99
N PHE A 42 -4.99 -2.11 9.98
CA PHE A 42 -4.09 -1.42 10.90
C PHE A 42 -3.99 -2.15 12.23
N ARG A 43 -2.79 -2.58 12.62
CA ARG A 43 -2.56 -3.26 13.91
C ARG A 43 -1.15 -3.04 14.43
N ARG A 44 -1.03 -2.66 15.71
CA ARG A 44 0.26 -2.54 16.43
C ARG A 44 1.33 -1.73 15.67
N GLY A 45 0.94 -0.62 15.06
CA GLY A 45 1.88 0.25 14.31
C GLY A 45 2.25 -0.25 12.91
N TRP A 46 1.58 -1.29 12.40
CA TRP A 46 1.70 -1.76 11.03
C TRP A 46 0.40 -1.57 10.28
N CYS A 47 0.51 -1.40 8.96
CA CYS A 47 -0.61 -1.44 8.02
C CYS A 47 -0.33 -2.55 7.01
N THR A 48 -1.31 -3.40 6.75
CA THR A 48 -1.27 -4.43 5.71
C THR A 48 -2.35 -4.12 4.69
N LEU A 49 -1.95 -3.99 3.43
CA LEU A 49 -2.89 -3.85 2.33
C LEU A 49 -3.23 -5.23 1.79
N VAL A 50 -4.52 -5.53 1.69
CA VAL A 50 -5.03 -6.81 1.21
C VAL A 50 -5.91 -6.56 -0.01
N GLY A 51 -5.73 -7.38 -1.04
CA GLY A 51 -6.50 -7.30 -2.26
C GLY A 51 -7.82 -8.07 -2.17
N PRO A 52 -8.69 -7.95 -3.18
CA PRO A 52 -10.01 -8.57 -3.19
C PRO A 52 -10.02 -10.10 -3.12
N LYS A 53 -8.89 -10.75 -3.40
CA LYS A 53 -8.72 -12.21 -3.27
C LYS A 53 -8.13 -12.63 -1.91
N GLY A 54 -8.04 -11.72 -0.95
CA GLY A 54 -7.40 -11.96 0.35
C GLY A 54 -5.87 -12.00 0.29
N ASN A 55 -5.27 -11.70 -0.86
CA ASN A 55 -3.82 -11.70 -1.02
C ASN A 55 -3.21 -10.40 -0.49
N LYS A 56 -2.09 -10.51 0.23
CA LYS A 56 -1.33 -9.36 0.73
C LYS A 56 -0.67 -8.62 -0.45
N LEU A 57 -0.97 -7.33 -0.58
CA LEU A 57 -0.45 -6.46 -1.65
C LEU A 57 0.79 -5.69 -1.21
N ALA A 58 0.80 -5.23 0.04
CA ALA A 58 1.89 -4.45 0.61
C ALA A 58 1.87 -4.48 2.14
N THR A 59 3.01 -4.17 2.75
CA THR A 59 3.10 -3.87 4.18
C THR A 59 3.71 -2.50 4.39
N ALA A 60 3.22 -1.78 5.39
CA ALA A 60 3.71 -0.47 5.75
C ALA A 60 3.94 -0.36 7.26
N LYS A 61 5.04 0.30 7.63
CA LYS A 61 5.38 0.56 9.03
C LYS A 61 5.02 1.99 9.39
N LYS A 62 4.44 2.19 10.57
CA LYS A 62 4.20 3.54 11.09
C LYS A 62 5.54 4.19 11.45
N ILE A 63 5.81 5.35 10.85
CA ILE A 63 6.94 6.22 11.16
C ILE A 63 6.36 7.60 11.43
N GLY A 64 6.44 8.05 12.69
CA GLY A 64 5.75 9.26 13.14
C GLY A 64 4.23 9.14 13.00
N LYS A 65 3.63 9.99 12.14
CA LYS A 65 2.18 10.02 11.88
C LYS A 65 1.77 9.35 10.56
N LEU A 66 2.72 8.82 9.79
CA LEU A 66 2.48 8.22 8.48
C LEU A 66 2.82 6.74 8.49
N TYR A 67 2.15 5.99 7.61
CA TYR A 67 2.50 4.61 7.30
C TYR A 67 3.29 4.60 6.01
N LEU A 68 4.55 4.20 6.09
CA LEU A 68 5.45 4.20 4.94
C LEU A 68 5.41 2.83 4.28
N LEU A 69 5.05 2.80 3.00
CA LEU A 69 5.12 1.64 2.12
C LEU A 69 6.55 1.57 1.55
N ASP A 70 7.14 0.38 1.57
CA ASP A 70 8.42 0.12 0.88
C ASP A 70 8.11 -0.18 -0.59
N VAL A 71 8.43 0.78 -1.47
CA VAL A 71 8.12 0.77 -2.90
C VAL A 71 9.43 0.93 -3.67
N LYS A 72 9.60 0.16 -4.74
CA LYS A 72 10.69 0.31 -5.71
C LYS A 72 10.17 0.73 -7.08
#